data_AF-A0A376DZH5-F1
#
_entry.id   AF-A0A376DZH5-F1
#
_cell.length_a   1.000
_cell.length_b   1.000
_cell.length_c   1.000
_cell.angle_alpha   90.00
_cell.angle_beta   90.00
_cell.angle_gamma   90.00
#
_symmetry.space_group_name_H-M   'P 1'
#
loop_
_entity.id
_entity.type
_entity.pdbx_description
1 polymer ?
#
loop_
_entity_poly.entity_id
_entity_poly.type
_entity_poly.pdbx_seq_one_letter_code
_entity_poly.pdbx_strand_id
1 'polypeptide(L)'
;MIKANFPARAAFRVISSVDSRTILDSPGADQLIGKGDMLYFNGNEILRLQCAFVDTPEVERLAEYIGEQKGYSSAFLLPEFVSEDSTSTVGAFDPNEKDALFEEAARIIVSTQQGSTSMLQRQLKLGYNRAGRIMDQLEATGIVGGFNGAKAREVIISDLHSLEQFLEDLRS
;
A
#
# COMPACT_ATOMS: atom_id res chain seq x y z
N MET A 1 2.17 -7.02 16.75
CA MET A 1 1.56 -8.32 17.14
C MET A 1 1.44 -9.22 15.90
N ILE A 2 2.57 -9.66 15.31
CA ILE A 2 2.57 -10.47 14.07
C ILE A 2 2.67 -11.96 14.43
N LYS A 3 3.66 -12.33 15.26
CA LYS A 3 3.95 -13.73 15.63
C LYS A 3 2.76 -14.52 16.21
N ALA A 4 1.83 -13.86 16.89
CA ALA A 4 0.65 -14.50 17.47
C ALA A 4 -0.28 -15.14 16.42
N ASN A 5 -0.31 -14.60 15.20
CA ASN A 5 -1.19 -15.07 14.12
C ASN A 5 -0.49 -16.01 13.13
N PHE A 6 0.83 -16.19 13.25
CA PHE A 6 1.64 -17.03 12.36
C PHE A 6 2.39 -18.08 13.19
N PRO A 7 1.76 -19.24 13.48
CA PRO A 7 2.35 -20.28 14.32
C PRO A 7 3.47 -21.05 13.60
N ALA A 8 3.34 -21.22 12.28
CA ALA A 8 4.38 -21.82 11.45
C ALA A 8 5.43 -20.77 11.05
N ARG A 9 6.69 -21.06 11.33
CA ARG A 9 7.81 -20.12 11.10
C ARG A 9 9.02 -20.86 10.59
N ALA A 10 9.74 -20.23 9.66
CA ALA A 10 10.97 -20.79 9.10
C ALA A 10 12.10 -19.76 9.24
N ALA A 11 13.30 -20.24 9.59
CA ALA A 11 14.49 -19.42 9.59
C ALA A 11 15.64 -20.15 8.87
N PHE A 12 16.22 -19.47 7.89
CA PHE A 12 17.54 -19.80 7.36
C PHE A 12 18.62 -19.24 8.29
N ARG A 13 19.89 -19.43 7.92
CA ARG A 13 21.03 -18.89 8.67
C ARG A 13 20.85 -17.40 8.95
N VAL A 14 20.86 -17.05 10.23
CA VAL A 14 20.84 -15.65 10.72
C VAL A 14 22.19 -15.26 11.32
N ILE A 15 22.36 -13.97 11.62
CA ILE A 15 23.63 -13.43 12.13
C ILE A 15 23.80 -13.70 13.62
N SER A 16 22.71 -13.60 14.39
CA SER A 16 22.77 -13.72 15.85
C SER A 16 21.67 -14.61 16.43
N SER A 17 21.94 -15.14 17.63
CA SER A 17 20.94 -15.86 18.43
C SER A 17 19.71 -15.00 18.76
N VAL A 18 19.87 -13.66 18.82
CA VAL A 18 18.76 -12.72 19.02
C VAL A 18 17.82 -12.72 17.81
N ASP A 19 18.36 -12.76 16.59
CA ASP A 19 17.56 -12.86 15.37
C ASP A 19 16.81 -14.19 15.30
N SER A 20 17.48 -15.28 15.72
CA SER A 20 16.87 -16.61 15.80
C SER A 20 15.65 -16.60 16.73
N ARG A 21 15.79 -16.03 17.94
CA ARG A 21 14.67 -15.90 18.89
C ARG A 21 13.60 -14.95 18.38
N THR A 22 13.97 -13.94 17.60
CA THR A 22 12.99 -13.02 17.02
C THR A 22 12.05 -13.76 16.08
N ILE A 23 12.56 -14.70 15.27
CA ILE A 23 11.79 -15.47 14.29
C ILE A 23 11.13 -16.71 14.91
N LEU A 24 11.90 -17.57 15.60
CA LEU A 24 11.47 -18.90 16.03
C LEU A 24 11.10 -18.99 17.52
N ASP A 25 11.26 -17.90 18.28
CA ASP A 25 11.20 -17.90 19.75
C ASP A 25 12.23 -18.84 20.42
N SER A 26 13.20 -19.33 19.64
CA SER A 26 14.24 -20.28 20.05
C SER A 26 15.58 -19.96 19.37
N PRO A 27 16.73 -20.20 20.03
CA PRO A 27 18.05 -20.08 19.40
C PRO A 27 18.32 -21.21 18.39
N GLY A 28 19.37 -21.08 17.58
CA GLY A 28 19.89 -22.16 16.73
C GLY A 28 19.95 -21.82 15.25
N ALA A 29 19.17 -20.85 14.76
CA ALA A 29 19.25 -20.43 13.36
C ALA A 29 20.59 -19.75 13.04
N ASP A 30 21.27 -19.17 14.05
CA ASP A 30 22.62 -18.60 13.94
C ASP A 30 23.70 -19.66 13.71
N GLN A 31 23.41 -20.92 14.03
CA GLN A 31 24.32 -22.07 13.88
C GLN A 31 24.12 -22.83 12.57
N LEU A 32 23.18 -22.40 11.72
CA LEU A 32 22.95 -23.02 10.42
C LEU A 32 24.14 -22.78 9.48
N ILE A 33 24.38 -23.75 8.60
CA ILE A 33 25.52 -23.76 7.68
C ILE A 33 25.25 -22.82 6.49
N GLY A 34 23.98 -22.52 6.20
CA GLY A 34 23.55 -21.77 5.03
C GLY A 34 23.25 -22.70 3.84
N LYS A 35 23.24 -22.16 2.61
CA LYS A 35 23.02 -22.94 1.37
C LYS A 35 21.80 -23.87 1.42
N GLY A 36 20.67 -23.38 1.94
CA GLY A 36 19.42 -24.13 2.05
C GLY A 36 19.19 -24.83 3.40
N ASP A 37 20.15 -24.81 4.33
CA ASP A 37 19.95 -25.30 5.71
C ASP A 37 18.99 -24.38 6.46
N MET A 38 17.94 -24.95 7.06
CA MET A 38 16.79 -24.23 7.60
C MET A 38 16.27 -24.89 8.88
N LEU A 39 15.80 -24.07 9.82
CA LEU A 39 14.95 -24.52 10.93
C LEU A 39 13.49 -24.15 10.64
N TYR A 40 12.59 -25.12 10.79
CA TYR A 40 11.16 -24.95 10.66
C TYR A 40 10.47 -25.25 11.98
N PHE A 41 9.75 -24.26 12.51
CA PHE A 41 8.90 -24.39 13.68
C PHE A 41 7.45 -24.54 13.23
N ASN A 42 6.80 -25.64 13.59
CA ASN A 42 5.41 -25.92 13.22
C ASN A 42 4.39 -25.50 14.28
N GLY A 43 4.83 -24.83 15.35
CA GLY A 43 4.00 -24.48 16.52
C GLY A 43 4.26 -25.36 17.74
N ASN A 44 4.82 -26.56 17.56
CA ASN A 44 5.11 -27.49 18.65
C ASN A 44 6.61 -27.83 18.75
N GLU A 45 7.24 -28.11 17.61
CA GLU A 45 8.63 -28.55 17.55
C GLU A 45 9.41 -27.81 16.46
N ILE A 46 10.74 -27.83 16.61
CA ILE A 46 11.67 -27.30 15.63
C ILE A 46 12.31 -28.46 14.87
N LEU A 47 12.11 -28.47 13.56
CA LEU A 47 12.70 -29.43 12.63
C LEU A 47 13.84 -28.75 11.87
N ARG A 48 15.00 -29.40 11.78
CA ARG A 48 16.09 -28.97 10.90
C ARG A 48 15.95 -29.66 9.54
N LEU A 49 15.94 -28.87 8.48
CA LEU A 49 15.67 -29.31 7.12
C LEU A 49 16.74 -28.76 6.18
N GLN A 50 17.03 -29.50 5.12
CA GLN A 50 17.82 -29.04 3.98
C GLN A 50 16.89 -28.80 2.80
N CYS A 51 16.74 -27.54 2.40
CA CYS A 51 15.88 -27.16 1.28
C CYS A 51 16.48 -27.62 -0.05
N ALA A 52 15.59 -27.95 -0.99
CA ALA A 52 15.96 -28.18 -2.38
C ALA A 52 16.52 -26.89 -2.98
N PHE A 53 17.55 -27.02 -3.80
CA PHE A 53 18.07 -25.93 -4.61
C PHE A 53 17.35 -25.93 -5.96
N VAL A 54 16.89 -24.76 -6.39
CA VAL A 54 16.30 -24.52 -7.69
C VAL A 54 17.07 -23.38 -8.33
N ASP A 55 17.54 -23.57 -9.56
CA ASP A 55 18.30 -22.53 -10.27
C ASP A 55 17.38 -21.50 -10.95
N THR A 56 17.94 -20.38 -11.39
CA THR A 56 17.16 -19.33 -12.07
C THR A 56 16.54 -19.84 -13.39
N PRO A 57 17.29 -20.49 -14.32
CA PRO A 57 16.71 -21.12 -15.50
C PRO A 57 15.52 -22.07 -15.25
N GLU A 58 15.53 -22.85 -14.17
CA GLU A 58 14.43 -23.73 -13.77
C GLU A 58 13.18 -22.94 -13.41
N VAL A 59 13.34 -21.85 -12.64
CA VAL A 59 12.24 -20.94 -12.30
C VAL A 59 11.69 -20.26 -13.55
N GLU A 60 12.53 -19.82 -14.47
CA GLU A 60 12.13 -19.19 -15.73
C GLU A 60 11.30 -20.14 -16.60
N ARG A 61 11.78 -21.38 -16.80
CA ARG A 61 11.05 -22.40 -17.54
C ARG A 61 9.69 -22.71 -16.91
N LEU A 62 9.62 -22.78 -15.57
CA LEU A 62 8.36 -23.02 -14.87
C LEU A 62 7.38 -21.85 -15.04
N ALA A 63 7.87 -20.62 -14.93
CA ALA A 63 7.06 -19.41 -15.09
C ALA A 63 6.50 -19.29 -16.52
N GLU A 64 7.32 -19.57 -17.54
CA GLU A 64 6.90 -19.59 -18.93
C GLU A 64 5.83 -20.67 -19.17
N TYR A 65 6.08 -21.91 -18.72
CA TYR A 65 5.11 -23.00 -18.83
C TYR A 65 3.77 -22.68 -18.15
N ILE A 66 3.77 -22.02 -16.98
CA ILE A 66 2.53 -21.57 -16.31
C ILE A 66 1.87 -20.43 -17.09
N GLY A 67 2.65 -19.50 -17.63
CA GLY A 67 2.16 -18.35 -18.41
C GLY A 67 1.50 -18.73 -19.73
N GLU A 68 1.92 -19.84 -20.35
CA GLU A 68 1.31 -20.38 -21.59
C GLU A 68 -0.04 -21.07 -21.35
N GLN A 69 -0.37 -21.40 -20.09
CA GLN A 69 -1.65 -22.00 -19.76
C GLN A 69 -2.79 -21.01 -19.97
N LYS A 70 -4.00 -21.53 -20.21
CA LYS A 70 -5.19 -20.70 -20.44
C LYS A 70 -5.42 -19.77 -19.24
N GLY A 71 -5.17 -18.48 -19.45
CA GLY A 71 -5.42 -17.43 -18.46
C GLY A 71 -6.91 -17.22 -18.20
N TYR A 72 -7.20 -16.50 -17.11
CA TYR A 72 -8.55 -16.02 -16.81
C TYR A 72 -8.95 -14.90 -17.77
N SER A 73 -10.24 -14.80 -18.08
CA SER A 73 -10.80 -13.75 -18.96
C SER A 73 -10.64 -12.34 -18.40
N SER A 74 -10.37 -12.21 -17.11
CA SER A 74 -10.18 -10.94 -16.40
C SER A 74 -9.19 -11.12 -15.27
N ALA A 75 -8.53 -10.02 -14.88
CA ALA A 75 -7.70 -10.00 -13.69
C ALA A 75 -8.55 -10.24 -12.43
N PHE A 76 -7.97 -10.91 -11.43
CA PHE A 76 -8.56 -10.98 -10.10
C PHE A 76 -8.27 -9.67 -9.37
N LEU A 77 -9.25 -8.78 -9.32
CA LEU A 77 -9.14 -7.52 -8.60
C LEU A 77 -9.06 -7.81 -7.11
N LEU A 78 -7.95 -7.44 -6.47
CA LEU A 78 -7.84 -7.49 -5.02
C LEU A 78 -8.81 -6.48 -4.42
N PRO A 79 -9.50 -6.80 -3.31
CA PRO A 79 -10.30 -5.82 -2.59
C PRO A 79 -9.45 -4.59 -2.26
N GLU A 80 -10.02 -3.40 -2.46
CA GLU A 80 -9.40 -2.18 -1.99
C GLU A 80 -9.25 -2.24 -0.47
N PHE A 81 -8.06 -1.88 0.02
CA PHE A 81 -7.81 -1.83 1.45
C PHE A 81 -8.61 -0.68 2.07
N VAL A 82 -9.73 -1.01 2.72
CA VAL A 82 -10.46 -0.05 3.55
C VAL A 82 -9.83 -0.10 4.94
N SER A 83 -9.00 0.90 5.27
CA SER A 83 -8.39 1.02 6.60
C SER A 83 -9.43 0.95 7.72
N GLU A 84 -9.16 0.26 8.84
CA GLU A 84 -10.07 0.23 10.01
C GLU A 84 -10.23 1.59 10.69
N ASP A 85 -9.34 2.56 10.43
CA ASP A 85 -9.55 3.98 10.78
C ASP A 85 -10.72 4.62 10.01
N SER A 86 -11.21 3.96 8.96
CA SER A 86 -12.48 4.30 8.28
C SER A 86 -13.71 3.89 9.09
N THR A 87 -13.54 3.25 10.25
CA THR A 87 -14.64 2.97 11.20
C THR A 87 -14.97 4.18 12.08
N SER A 88 -14.24 5.29 11.96
CA SER A 88 -14.77 6.59 12.34
C SER A 88 -15.65 7.09 11.20
N THR A 89 -16.94 6.81 11.33
CA THR A 89 -18.04 7.20 10.44
C THR A 89 -17.97 6.62 9.02
N VAL A 90 -18.50 5.39 8.89
CA VAL A 90 -19.36 5.05 7.74
C VAL A 90 -20.63 5.92 7.83
N GLY A 91 -20.45 7.23 7.74
CA GLY A 91 -21.45 8.09 7.11
C GLY A 91 -21.27 7.83 5.63
N ALA A 92 -22.36 7.55 4.93
CA ALA A 92 -22.38 7.57 3.48
C ALA A 92 -21.54 8.78 3.00
N PHE A 93 -20.64 8.55 2.06
CA PHE A 93 -19.94 9.61 1.35
C PHE A 93 -21.01 10.60 0.88
N ASP A 94 -21.17 11.72 1.60
CA ASP A 94 -21.98 12.84 1.15
C ASP A 94 -21.00 13.74 0.40
N PRO A 95 -21.09 13.83 -0.94
CA PRO A 95 -20.27 14.74 -1.72
C PRO A 95 -20.42 16.20 -1.26
N ASN A 96 -21.43 16.50 -0.44
CA ASN A 96 -21.65 17.82 0.15
C ASN A 96 -20.84 18.08 1.44
N GLU A 97 -20.34 17.05 2.14
CA GLU A 97 -19.56 17.23 3.38
C GLU A 97 -18.06 17.34 3.06
N LYS A 98 -17.65 18.56 2.70
CA LYS A 98 -16.25 18.88 2.35
C LYS A 98 -15.39 19.02 3.58
N ASP A 99 -14.14 18.56 3.50
CA ASP A 99 -13.16 18.86 4.54
C ASP A 99 -12.97 20.39 4.66
N ALA A 100 -12.79 20.90 5.88
CA ALA A 100 -12.55 22.33 6.12
C ALA A 100 -11.37 22.90 5.32
N LEU A 101 -10.40 22.07 4.93
CA LEU A 101 -9.22 22.45 4.15
C LEU A 101 -9.36 22.13 2.65
N PHE A 102 -10.54 21.72 2.19
CA PHE A 102 -10.81 21.36 0.79
C PHE A 102 -10.43 22.49 -0.17
N GLU A 103 -10.94 23.70 0.06
CA GLU A 103 -10.68 24.83 -0.84
C GLU A 103 -9.22 25.29 -0.80
N GLU A 104 -8.59 25.22 0.38
CA GLU A 104 -7.17 25.55 0.52
C GLU A 104 -6.30 24.54 -0.24
N ALA A 105 -6.62 23.25 -0.15
CA ALA A 105 -5.98 22.19 -0.90
C ALA A 105 -6.16 22.36 -2.42
N ALA A 106 -7.37 22.74 -2.87
CA ALA A 106 -7.66 23.03 -4.27
C ALA A 106 -6.75 24.16 -4.79
N ARG A 107 -6.65 25.27 -4.04
CA ARG A 107 -5.78 26.41 -4.38
C ARG A 107 -4.31 26.00 -4.45
N ILE A 108 -3.84 25.17 -3.53
CA ILE A 108 -2.46 24.65 -3.55
C ILE A 108 -2.22 23.79 -4.80
N ILE A 109 -3.12 22.86 -5.11
CA ILE A 109 -2.97 21.96 -6.26
C ILE A 109 -3.00 22.72 -7.58
N VAL A 110 -3.91 23.68 -7.74
CA VAL A 110 -4.01 24.49 -8.97
C VAL A 110 -2.84 25.47 -9.09
N SER A 111 -2.37 26.07 -8.01
CA SER A 111 -1.20 26.97 -8.07
C SER A 111 0.12 26.25 -8.37
N THR A 112 0.27 25.03 -7.89
CA THR A 112 1.49 24.22 -8.07
C THR A 112 1.43 23.29 -9.28
N GLN A 113 0.24 23.10 -9.86
CA GLN A 113 -0.05 22.15 -10.94
C GLN A 113 0.44 20.72 -10.63
N GLN A 114 0.30 20.31 -9.37
CA GLN A 114 0.79 19.02 -8.87
C GLN A 114 -0.26 18.33 -7.99
N GLY A 115 -0.99 17.35 -8.53
CA GLY A 115 -1.98 16.56 -7.81
C GLY A 115 -1.38 15.43 -6.96
N SER A 116 -0.53 15.73 -5.97
CA SER A 116 0.09 14.70 -5.11
C SER A 116 -0.41 14.76 -3.66
N THR A 117 -0.93 13.63 -3.16
CA THR A 117 -1.34 13.46 -1.76
C THR A 117 -0.21 13.77 -0.77
N SER A 118 1.01 13.35 -1.09
CA SER A 118 2.20 13.61 -0.26
C SER A 118 2.56 15.09 -0.18
N MET A 119 2.20 15.87 -1.20
CA MET A 119 2.44 17.31 -1.22
C MET A 119 1.43 18.03 -0.34
N LEU A 120 0.14 17.70 -0.45
CA LEU A 120 -0.88 18.21 0.46
C LEU A 120 -0.56 17.90 1.93
N GLN A 121 -0.03 16.70 2.21
CA GLN A 121 0.41 16.32 3.56
C GLN A 121 1.41 17.32 4.14
N ARG A 122 2.42 17.73 3.36
CA ARG A 122 3.48 18.63 3.82
C ARG A 122 3.01 20.08 3.90
N GLN A 123 2.27 20.55 2.88
CA GLN A 123 1.83 21.95 2.80
C GLN A 123 0.80 22.28 3.87
N LEU A 124 -0.19 21.40 4.07
CA LEU A 124 -1.29 21.61 5.00
C LEU A 124 -1.05 20.94 6.37
N LYS A 125 0.13 20.35 6.59
CA LYS A 125 0.52 19.66 7.84
C LYS A 125 -0.50 18.60 8.28
N LEU A 126 -0.97 17.81 7.33
CA LEU A 126 -2.03 16.81 7.53
C LEU A 126 -1.44 15.41 7.77
N GLY A 127 -2.23 14.53 8.38
CA GLY A 127 -1.99 13.09 8.30
C GLY A 127 -2.26 12.55 6.89
N TYR A 128 -1.57 11.48 6.49
CA TYR A 128 -1.70 10.87 5.16
C TYR A 128 -3.16 10.53 4.79
N ASN A 129 -3.91 9.91 5.71
CA ASN A 129 -5.31 9.53 5.48
C ASN A 129 -6.23 10.74 5.22
N ARG A 130 -5.98 11.88 5.89
CA ARG A 130 -6.77 13.10 5.67
C ARG A 130 -6.41 13.75 4.33
N ALA A 131 -5.11 13.79 4.00
CA ALA A 131 -4.65 14.27 2.70
C ALA A 131 -5.21 13.41 1.54
N GLY A 132 -5.30 12.09 1.73
CA GLY A 132 -5.94 11.16 0.79
C GLY A 132 -7.41 11.49 0.58
N ARG A 133 -8.19 11.62 1.67
CA ARG A 133 -9.61 11.99 1.61
C ARG A 133 -9.85 13.31 0.88
N ILE A 134 -9.04 14.33 1.14
CA ILE A 134 -9.14 15.61 0.43
C ILE A 134 -8.83 15.41 -1.06
N MET A 135 -7.83 14.61 -1.41
CA MET A 135 -7.50 14.30 -2.81
C MET A 135 -8.67 13.62 -3.54
N ASP A 136 -9.36 12.69 -2.88
CA ASP A 136 -10.50 11.99 -3.45
C ASP A 136 -11.72 12.93 -3.58
N GLN A 137 -11.92 13.87 -2.65
CA GLN A 137 -12.93 14.93 -2.79
C GLN A 137 -12.63 15.85 -3.99
N LEU A 138 -11.37 16.19 -4.22
CA LEU A 138 -10.96 17.00 -5.37
C LEU A 138 -11.17 16.26 -6.69
N GLU A 139 -11.01 14.93 -6.70
CA GLU A 139 -11.30 14.09 -7.87
C GLU A 139 -12.80 14.02 -8.14
N ALA A 140 -13.60 13.76 -7.09
CA ALA A 140 -15.06 13.69 -7.20
C ALA A 140 -15.69 15.01 -7.70
N THR A 141 -15.05 16.14 -7.41
CA THR A 141 -15.46 17.47 -7.89
C THR A 141 -14.87 17.83 -9.25
N GLY A 142 -13.96 17.03 -9.81
CA GLY A 142 -13.37 17.29 -11.11
C GLY A 142 -12.28 18.37 -11.13
N ILE A 143 -11.71 18.71 -9.97
CA ILE A 143 -10.55 19.62 -9.87
C ILE A 143 -9.26 18.89 -10.26
N VAL A 144 -9.19 17.59 -9.96
CA VAL A 144 -8.08 16.69 -10.34
C VAL A 144 -8.62 15.47 -11.09
N GLY A 145 -7.81 14.93 -11.98
CA GLY A 145 -8.10 13.72 -12.72
C GLY A 145 -7.98 12.46 -11.87
N GLY A 146 -8.35 11.35 -12.48
CA GLY A 146 -8.40 10.05 -11.83
C GLY A 146 -7.04 9.54 -11.32
N PHE A 147 -7.10 8.49 -10.51
CA PHE A 147 -5.92 7.82 -9.99
C PHE A 147 -4.98 7.34 -11.12
N ASN A 148 -3.70 7.73 -11.05
CA ASN A 148 -2.67 7.39 -12.04
C ASN A 148 -1.48 6.65 -11.40
N GLY A 149 -1.77 5.65 -10.56
CA GLY A 149 -0.74 4.83 -9.92
C GLY A 149 0.12 5.62 -8.93
N ALA A 150 1.44 5.46 -9.02
CA ALA A 150 2.41 6.14 -8.15
C ALA A 150 2.72 7.60 -8.57
N LYS A 151 2.16 8.07 -9.69
CA LYS A 151 2.39 9.43 -10.22
C LYS A 151 1.37 10.43 -9.65
N ALA A 152 1.72 11.71 -9.70
CA ALA A 152 0.79 12.78 -9.37
C ALA A 152 -0.43 12.72 -10.31
N ARG A 153 -1.61 12.98 -9.75
CA ARG A 153 -2.85 13.10 -10.54
C ARG A 153 -2.78 14.35 -11.41
N GLU A 154 -3.41 14.27 -12.57
CA GLU A 154 -3.55 15.40 -13.50
C GLU A 154 -4.39 16.49 -12.84
N VAL A 155 -4.03 17.75 -13.04
CA VAL A 155 -4.82 18.89 -12.54
C VAL A 155 -5.69 19.37 -13.69
N ILE A 156 -7.02 19.31 -13.51
CA ILE A 156 -7.98 19.63 -14.58
C ILE A 156 -8.15 21.14 -14.70
N ILE A 157 -8.18 21.85 -13.57
CA ILE A 157 -8.31 23.30 -13.54
C ILE A 157 -6.92 23.96 -13.65
N SER A 158 -6.69 24.68 -14.73
CA SER A 158 -5.37 25.23 -15.10
C SER A 158 -4.96 26.48 -14.33
N ASP A 159 -5.91 27.24 -13.79
CA ASP A 159 -5.64 28.55 -13.21
C ASP A 159 -6.56 28.87 -12.02
N LEU A 160 -6.08 29.75 -11.14
CA LEU A 160 -6.78 30.13 -9.92
C LEU A 160 -8.09 30.88 -10.18
N HIS A 161 -8.20 31.62 -11.29
CA HIS A 161 -9.42 32.36 -11.58
C HIS A 161 -10.56 31.40 -11.93
N SER A 162 -10.29 30.43 -12.80
CA SER A 162 -11.21 29.33 -13.12
C SER A 162 -11.57 28.51 -11.88
N LEU A 163 -10.63 28.32 -10.95
CA LEU A 163 -10.89 27.64 -9.68
C LEU A 163 -11.86 28.44 -8.79
N GLU A 164 -11.67 29.76 -8.61
CA GLU A 164 -12.57 30.54 -7.77
C GLU A 164 -13.99 30.59 -8.33
N GLN A 165 -14.16 30.72 -9.66
CA GLN A 165 -15.47 30.61 -10.30
C GLN A 165 -16.11 29.25 -10.03
N PHE A 166 -15.35 28.17 -10.18
CA PHE A 166 -15.81 26.82 -9.88
C PHE A 166 -16.22 26.66 -8.41
N LEU A 167 -15.44 27.22 -7.47
CA LEU A 167 -15.77 27.17 -6.04
C LEU A 167 -17.00 28.00 -5.68
N GLU A 168 -17.25 29.12 -6.37
CA GLU A 168 -18.46 29.92 -6.21
C GLU A 168 -19.72 29.17 -6.68
N ASP A 169 -19.67 28.57 -7.87
CA ASP A 169 -20.77 27.75 -8.41
C ASP A 169 -21.07 26.54 -7.51
N LEU A 170 -20.04 26.02 -6.85
CA LEU A 170 -20.14 24.84 -6.00
C LEU A 170 -20.61 25.15 -4.56
N ARG A 171 -20.73 26.45 -4.22
CA ARG A 171 -21.33 26.96 -2.98
C ARG A 171 -22.80 27.37 -3.16
N SER A 172 -23.23 27.66 -4.40
CA SER A 172 -24.62 28.01 -4.74
C SER A 172 -25.52 26.78 -4.85
#